data_AF-A0A9D4EDD8-F1
#
_entry.id   AF-A0A9D4EDD8-F1
#
_cell.length_a   1.000
_cell.length_b   1.000
_cell.length_c   1.000
_cell.angle_alpha   90.00
_cell.angle_beta   90.00
_cell.angle_gamma   90.00
#
_symmetry.space_group_name_H-M   'P 1'
#
loop_
_entity.id
_entity.type
_entity.pdbx_description
1 polymer ?
#
loop_
_entity_poly.entity_id
_entity_poly.type
_entity_poly.pdbx_seq_one_letter_code
_entity_poly.pdbx_strand_id
1 'polypeptide(L)'
;MATHWQYAESFGETNLQMFENEDLCDITLAAGNEQKQIKCHRFILASRSPVFYAMFCGTLAESKNVICVPDIEPATLKNLLRFDVIL
;
A
#
# COMPACT_ATOMS: atom_id res chain seq x y z
N MET A 1 5.32 -23.18 3.22
CA MET A 1 4.85 -23.91 2.01
C MET A 1 4.40 -22.83 1.04
N ALA A 2 5.07 -22.70 -0.11
CA ALA A 2 4.71 -21.68 -1.09
C ALA A 2 3.29 -21.95 -1.59
N THR A 3 2.36 -21.07 -1.25
CA THR A 3 0.98 -21.13 -1.71
C THR A 3 0.97 -20.78 -3.20
N HIS A 4 0.21 -21.54 -3.98
CA HIS A 4 0.16 -21.55 -5.46
C HIS A 4 -0.04 -20.15 -6.10
N TRP A 5 -0.46 -19.14 -5.33
CA TRP A 5 -0.76 -17.80 -5.83
C TRP A 5 0.45 -17.08 -6.46
N GLN A 6 1.69 -17.42 -6.08
CA GLN A 6 2.89 -16.83 -6.67
C GLN A 6 3.07 -17.15 -8.16
N TYR A 7 2.31 -18.14 -8.68
CA TYR A 7 2.22 -18.48 -10.10
C TYR A 7 0.93 -17.96 -10.76
N ALA A 8 0.26 -16.97 -10.15
CA ALA A 8 -0.90 -16.35 -10.78
C ALA A 8 -0.53 -15.77 -12.16
N GLU A 9 -1.51 -15.71 -13.06
CA GLU A 9 -1.27 -15.35 -14.47
C GLU A 9 -0.84 -13.88 -14.61
N SER A 10 -1.26 -13.00 -13.70
CA SER A 10 -0.93 -11.58 -13.74
C SER A 10 -0.11 -11.08 -12.55
N PHE A 11 0.74 -10.10 -12.83
CA PHE A 11 1.49 -9.38 -11.80
C PHE A 11 0.56 -8.65 -10.82
N GLY A 12 -0.58 -8.12 -11.29
CA GLY A 12 -1.58 -7.49 -10.44
C GLY A 12 -2.20 -8.44 -9.40
N GLU A 13 -2.52 -9.68 -9.80
CA GLU A 13 -3.04 -10.69 -8.87
C GLU A 13 -2.01 -11.11 -7.83
N THR A 14 -0.74 -11.32 -8.25
CA THR A 14 0.33 -11.65 -7.29
C THR A 14 0.55 -10.51 -6.29
N ASN A 15 0.56 -9.25 -6.72
CA ASN A 15 0.68 -8.12 -5.82
C ASN A 15 -0.55 -7.96 -4.91
N LEU A 16 -1.75 -8.25 -5.40
CA LEU A 16 -2.98 -8.19 -4.59
C LEU A 16 -2.90 -9.20 -3.43
N GLN A 17 -2.38 -10.39 -3.69
CA GLN A 17 -2.18 -11.39 -2.66
C GLN A 17 -1.10 -10.97 -1.66
N MET A 18 0.01 -10.37 -2.12
CA MET A 18 1.02 -9.77 -1.23
C MET A 18 0.40 -8.71 -0.31
N PHE A 19 -0.51 -7.87 -0.84
CA PHE A 19 -1.22 -6.86 -0.05
C PHE A 19 -2.22 -7.46 0.94
N GLU A 20 -3.09 -8.38 0.52
CA GLU A 20 -4.09 -8.97 1.42
C GLU A 20 -3.47 -9.85 2.51
N ASN A 21 -2.35 -10.51 2.23
CA ASN A 21 -1.61 -11.30 3.22
C ASN A 21 -0.72 -10.42 4.12
N GLU A 22 -0.56 -9.13 3.80
CA GLU A 22 0.39 -8.20 4.42
C GLU A 22 1.87 -8.68 4.34
N ASP A 23 2.20 -9.44 3.31
CA ASP A 23 3.55 -9.97 3.09
C ASP A 23 4.50 -8.85 2.62
N LEU A 24 5.64 -8.70 3.29
CA LEU A 24 6.67 -7.68 2.97
C LEU A 24 6.18 -6.22 2.97
N CYS A 25 5.08 -5.90 3.66
CA CYS A 25 4.67 -4.52 3.83
C CYS A 25 5.69 -3.72 4.66
N ASP A 26 6.10 -2.56 4.17
CA ASP A 26 7.17 -1.70 4.69
C ASP A 26 6.69 -0.27 5.02
N ILE A 27 5.38 -0.04 4.96
CA ILE A 27 4.72 1.20 5.36
C ILE A 27 3.30 0.92 5.86
N THR A 28 2.82 1.77 6.77
CA THR A 28 1.45 1.76 7.29
C THR A 28 0.76 3.09 6.98
N LEU A 29 -0.47 3.03 6.46
CA LEU A 29 -1.35 4.19 6.37
C LEU A 29 -2.36 4.15 7.53
N ALA A 30 -2.46 5.24 8.28
CA ALA A 30 -3.41 5.40 9.38
C ALA A 30 -4.61 6.22 8.89
N ALA A 31 -5.73 5.56 8.59
CA ALA A 31 -6.87 6.13 7.89
C ALA A 31 -8.00 6.61 8.82
N GLY A 32 -8.66 7.70 8.43
CA GLY A 32 -9.83 8.26 9.11
C GLY A 32 -9.52 8.84 10.48
N ASN A 33 -10.57 9.33 11.15
CA ASN A 33 -10.46 9.92 12.49
C ASN A 33 -9.99 8.90 13.55
N GLU A 34 -10.34 7.62 13.36
CA GLU A 34 -9.94 6.53 14.26
C GLU A 34 -8.51 6.01 13.99
N GLN A 35 -7.81 6.58 13.00
CA GLN A 35 -6.44 6.21 12.63
C GLN A 35 -6.25 4.71 12.42
N LYS A 36 -7.19 4.07 11.72
CA LYS A 36 -7.14 2.63 11.45
C LYS A 36 -5.94 2.31 10.57
N GLN A 37 -5.09 1.41 11.05
CA GLN A 37 -3.84 1.05 10.39
C GLN A 37 -4.08 0.07 9.23
N ILE A 38 -3.48 0.38 8.08
CA ILE A 38 -3.49 -0.45 6.87
C ILE A 38 -2.05 -0.59 6.40
N LYS A 39 -1.49 -1.79 6.45
CA LYS A 39 -0.13 -2.05 5.95
C LYS A 39 -0.13 -2.16 4.43
N CYS A 40 0.91 -1.66 3.80
CA CYS A 40 1.08 -1.71 2.34
C CYS A 40 2.57 -1.58 1.96
N HIS A 41 2.82 -1.48 0.65
CA HIS A 41 4.17 -1.48 0.08
C HIS A 41 4.53 -0.11 -0.49
N ARG A 42 5.63 0.48 -0.02
CA ARG A 42 6.17 1.76 -0.51
C ARG A 42 6.40 1.71 -2.01
N PHE A 43 6.93 0.60 -2.53
CA PHE A 43 7.21 0.43 -3.95
C PHE A 43 5.95 0.58 -4.82
N ILE A 44 4.84 -0.06 -4.43
CA ILE A 44 3.58 0.02 -5.18
C ILE A 44 3.04 1.45 -5.11
N LEU A 45 2.98 2.04 -3.91
CA LEU A 45 2.51 3.41 -3.73
C LEU A 45 3.34 4.43 -4.53
N ALA A 46 4.67 4.36 -4.48
CA ALA A 46 5.56 5.28 -5.18
C ALA A 46 5.47 5.12 -6.71
N SER A 47 5.34 3.88 -7.20
CA SER A 47 5.23 3.64 -8.65
C SER A 47 3.88 4.10 -9.21
N ARG A 48 2.82 4.10 -8.38
CA ARG A 48 1.45 4.43 -8.82
C ARG A 48 0.97 5.84 -8.48
N SER A 49 1.67 6.55 -7.59
CA SER A 49 1.29 7.90 -7.17
C SER A 49 2.51 8.84 -7.06
N PRO A 50 2.53 9.95 -7.82
CA PRO A 50 3.62 10.93 -7.71
C PRO A 50 3.67 11.61 -6.34
N VAL A 51 2.55 11.66 -5.60
CA VAL A 51 2.51 12.18 -4.23
C VAL A 51 3.28 11.27 -3.29
N PHE A 52 3.04 9.95 -3.35
CA PHE A 52 3.78 8.99 -2.56
C PHE A 52 5.24 8.88 -3.02
N TYR A 53 5.51 8.98 -4.32
CA TYR A 53 6.88 9.06 -4.83
C TYR A 53 7.65 10.24 -4.22
N ALA A 54 7.08 11.45 -4.25
CA ALA A 54 7.71 12.62 -3.64
C ALA A 54 7.88 12.45 -2.12
N MET A 55 6.93 11.83 -1.45
CA MET A 55 6.98 11.57 -0.01
C MET A 55 8.08 10.58 0.38
N PHE A 56 8.34 9.54 -0.43
CA PHE A 56 9.30 8.47 -0.13
C PHE A 56 10.69 8.68 -0.74
N CYS A 57 10.77 9.38 -1.87
CA CYS A 57 11.99 9.51 -2.67
C CYS A 57 12.37 10.97 -2.95
N GLY A 58 11.55 11.94 -2.54
CA GLY A 58 11.84 13.36 -2.73
C GLY A 58 12.98 13.86 -1.83
N THR A 59 13.39 15.11 -2.06
CA THR A 59 14.46 15.79 -1.30
C THR A 59 14.18 15.94 0.19
N LEU A 60 12.91 15.89 0.60
CA LEU A 60 12.47 15.93 1.99
C LEU A 60 11.84 14.60 2.44
N ALA A 61 12.22 13.48 1.79
CA ALA A 61 11.66 12.18 2.08
C ALA A 61 11.71 11.85 3.58
N GLU A 62 10.55 11.60 4.17
CA GLU A 62 10.44 11.30 5.58
C GLU A 62 10.74 9.82 5.83
N SER A 63 11.56 9.52 6.83
CA SER A 63 11.84 8.14 7.26
C SER A 63 10.70 7.53 8.11
N LYS A 64 9.51 8.13 8.09
CA LYS A 64 8.37 7.64 8.86
C LYS A 64 7.83 6.36 8.23
N ASN A 65 7.53 5.38 9.07
CA ASN A 65 6.90 4.12 8.67
C ASN A 65 5.37 4.16 8.77
N VAL A 66 4.81 5.28 9.27
CA VAL A 66 3.37 5.50 9.38
C VAL A 66 3.03 6.87 8.77
N ILE A 67 2.03 6.89 7.89
CA ILE A 67 1.49 8.11 7.29
C ILE A 67 0.03 8.25 7.69
N CYS A 68 -0.33 9.38 8.27
CA CYS A 68 -1.72 9.67 8.62
C CYS A 68 -2.49 10.18 7.40
N VAL A 69 -3.66 9.61 7.17
CA VAL A 69 -4.60 9.96 6.11
C VAL A 69 -5.98 10.18 6.74
N PRO A 70 -6.16 11.25 7.52
CA PRO A 70 -7.37 11.47 8.31
C PRO A 70 -8.61 11.73 7.44
N ASP A 71 -8.41 12.23 6.22
CA ASP A 71 -9.50 12.67 5.33
C ASP A 71 -10.18 11.51 4.57
N ILE A 72 -9.68 10.28 4.69
CA ILE A 72 -10.18 9.13 3.95
C ILE A 72 -10.60 8.02 4.93
N GLU A 73 -11.85 7.59 4.82
CA GLU A 73 -12.36 6.47 5.59
C GLU A 73 -11.58 5.17 5.31
N PRO A 74 -11.34 4.31 6.32
CA PRO A 74 -10.46 3.15 6.16
C PRO A 74 -10.89 2.18 5.06
N ALA A 75 -12.20 1.95 4.90
CA ALA A 75 -12.73 1.08 3.85
C ALA A 75 -12.47 1.64 2.44
N THR A 76 -12.63 2.95 2.28
CA THR A 76 -12.34 3.66 1.03
C THR A 76 -10.85 3.57 0.71
N LEU A 77 -9.98 3.82 1.68
CA LEU A 77 -8.54 3.72 1.47
C LEU A 77 -8.12 2.29 1.10
N LYS A 78 -8.64 1.26 1.78
CA LYS A 78 -8.35 -0.14 1.44
C LYS A 78 -8.78 -0.48 0.00
N ASN A 79 -9.93 0.03 -0.44
CA ASN A 79 -10.38 -0.17 -1.81
C ASN A 79 -9.48 0.53 -2.84
N LEU A 80 -9.07 1.78 -2.58
CA LEU A 80 -8.12 2.49 -3.44
C LEU A 80 -6.80 1.72 -3.59
N LEU A 81 -6.25 1.23 -2.48
CA LEU A 81 -5.02 0.43 -2.50
C LEU A 81 -5.17 -0.85 -3.33
N ARG A 82 -6.31 -1.55 -3.24
CA ARG A 82 -6.57 -2.71 -4.09
C ARG A 82 -6.54 -2.37 -5.58
N PHE A 83 -7.11 -1.23 -5.98
CA PHE A 83 -7.06 -0.78 -7.37
C PHE A 83 -5.63 -0.45 -7.81
N ASP A 84 -4.85 0.23 -6.97
CA ASP A 84 -3.45 0.56 -7.27
C ASP A 84 -2.54 -0.68 -7.36
N VAL A 85 -2.91 -1.76 -6.67
CA VAL A 85 -2.15 -3.01 -6.61
C VAL A 85 -2.46 -3.94 -7.80
N ILE A 86 -3.66 -3.86 -8.38
CA ILE A 86 -4.13 -4.75 -9.46
C ILE A 86 -3.73 -4.22 -10.87
N LEU A 87 -3.58 -2.90 -11.05
CA LEU A 87 -3.34 -2.23 -12.34
C LEU A 87 -1.88 -1.82 -12.53
#